data_AF-A0A2V7N7J4-F1
#
_entry.id   AF-A0A2V7N7J4-F1
#
_cell.length_a   1.000
_cell.length_b   1.000
_cell.length_c   1.000
_cell.angle_alpha   90.00
_cell.angle_beta   90.00
_cell.angle_gamma   90.00
#
_symmetry.space_group_name_H-M   'P 1'
#
loop_
_entity.id
_entity.type
_entity.pdbx_description
1 polymer ?
#
loop_
_entity_poly.entity_id
_entity_poly.type
_entity_poly.pdbx_seq_one_letter_code
_entity_poly.pdbx_strand_id
1 'polypeptide(L)' 'MGEQQDRGLRLERSSATAGAIEPLLTAAEVGRLLAIPTKRVYEVVGHLAIQLAPHTLRWRLSDIAALIEERRRNK' A
#
# COMPACT_ATOMS: atom_id res chain seq x y z
N MET A 1 -7.72 24.15 36.12
CA MET A 1 -6.58 23.23 35.96
C MET A 1 -7.17 21.87 35.64
N GLY A 2 -6.79 21.29 34.50
CA GLY A 2 -7.38 20.05 33.95
C GLY A 2 -6.57 19.58 32.76
N GLU A 3 -5.38 19.08 33.10
CA GLU A 3 -4.63 17.95 32.57
C GLU A 3 -4.70 17.57 31.07
N GLN A 4 -3.49 17.62 30.52
CA GLN A 4 -2.89 17.10 29.31
C GLN A 4 -3.16 15.61 29.01
N GLN A 5 -3.00 15.25 27.73
CA GLN A 5 -2.82 13.90 27.16
C GLN A 5 -4.16 13.24 26.73
N ASP A 6 -4.32 12.69 25.53
CA ASP A 6 -3.37 11.87 24.81
C ASP A 6 -3.70 11.80 23.30
N ARG A 7 -2.66 11.54 22.50
CA ARG A 7 -2.69 11.36 21.05
C ARG A 7 -3.39 10.05 20.71
N GLY A 8 -4.70 10.10 20.55
CA GLY A 8 -5.45 9.01 19.93
C GLY A 8 -5.54 9.16 18.41
N LEU A 9 -4.41 9.19 17.68
CA LEU A 9 -4.46 8.90 16.24
C LEU A 9 -4.81 7.42 16.12
N ARG A 10 -6.10 7.12 16.24
CA ARG A 10 -6.70 5.81 16.13
C ARG A 10 -6.61 5.40 14.67
N LEU A 11 -5.39 5.06 14.25
CA LEU A 11 -5.17 3.99 13.30
C LEU A 11 -5.84 2.79 13.95
N GLU A 12 -7.12 2.60 13.65
CA GLU A 12 -7.79 1.31 13.78
C GLU A 12 -6.90 0.33 13.01
N ARG A 13 -5.92 -0.25 13.72
CA ARG A 13 -5.23 -1.46 13.32
C ARG A 13 -6.30 -2.52 13.43
N SER A 14 -7.14 -2.59 12.41
CA SER A 14 -8.19 -3.57 12.32
C SER A 14 -7.55 -4.93 12.54
N SER A 15 -7.94 -5.48 13.67
CA SER A 15 -7.68 -6.81 14.18
C SER A 15 -7.48 -7.81 13.04
N ALA A 16 -6.33 -8.48 13.02
CA ALA A 16 -6.06 -9.60 12.14
C ALA A 16 -7.14 -10.67 12.35
N THR A 17 -8.17 -10.60 11.51
CA THR A 17 -9.29 -11.54 11.49
C THR A 17 -8.90 -12.64 10.52
N ALA A 18 -8.88 -13.87 11.00
CA ALA A 18 -8.67 -15.06 10.19
C ALA A 18 -9.60 -14.99 8.95
N GLY A 19 -9.00 -14.91 7.75
CA GLY A 19 -9.72 -14.74 6.49
C GLY A 19 -9.56 -13.38 5.77
N ALA A 20 -8.58 -12.55 6.14
CA ALA A 20 -8.31 -11.31 5.42
C ALA A 20 -7.95 -11.58 3.94
N ILE A 21 -8.85 -11.21 3.03
CA ILE A 21 -8.62 -11.27 1.59
C ILE A 21 -7.54 -10.25 1.23
N GLU A 22 -6.46 -10.69 0.57
CA GLU A 22 -5.39 -9.79 0.11
C GLU A 22 -5.96 -8.70 -0.81
N PRO A 23 -5.88 -7.42 -0.43
CA PRO A 23 -6.47 -6.34 -1.22
C PRO A 23 -5.60 -6.03 -2.45
N LEU A 24 -6.28 -5.84 -3.58
CA LEU A 24 -5.66 -5.61 -4.88
C LEU A 24 -5.83 -4.17 -5.34
N LEU A 25 -4.71 -3.47 -5.41
CA LEU A 25 -4.61 -2.06 -5.77
C LEU A 25 -4.60 -1.87 -7.28
N THR A 26 -5.24 -0.79 -7.73
CA THR A 26 -5.08 -0.21 -9.06
C THR A 26 -3.75 0.53 -9.19
N ALA A 27 -3.32 0.78 -10.43
CA ALA A 27 -2.14 1.61 -10.68
C ALA A 27 -2.28 3.02 -10.07
N ALA A 28 -3.49 3.58 -10.04
CA ALA A 28 -3.74 4.89 -9.44
C ALA A 28 -3.57 4.88 -7.91
N GLU A 29 -4.01 3.83 -7.23
CA GLU A 29 -3.80 3.64 -5.78
C GLU A 29 -2.31 3.49 -5.46
N VAL A 30 -1.60 2.65 -6.22
CA VAL A 30 -0.16 2.46 -6.07
C VAL A 30 0.60 3.77 -6.31
N GLY A 31 0.22 4.53 -7.34
CA GLY A 31 0.82 5.85 -7.62
C GLY A 31 0.69 6.83 -6.46
N ARG A 32 -0.49 6.85 -5.79
CA ARG A 32 -0.68 7.65 -4.58
C ARG A 32 0.20 7.19 -3.43
N LEU A 33 0.28 5.88 -3.17
CA LEU A 33 1.09 5.33 -2.07
C LEU A 33 2.60 5.58 -2.26
N LEU A 34 3.07 5.52 -3.51
CA LEU A 34 4.48 5.74 -3.86
C LEU A 34 4.81 7.20 -4.18
N ALA A 35 3.82 8.09 -4.16
CA ALA A 35 3.95 9.50 -4.58
C ALA A 35 4.56 9.66 -5.99
N ILE A 36 4.13 8.83 -6.95
CA ILE A 36 4.56 8.90 -8.35
C ILE A 36 3.36 8.95 -9.31
N PRO A 37 3.52 9.51 -10.53
CA PRO A 37 2.47 9.48 -11.54
C PRO A 37 2.08 8.04 -11.92
N THR A 38 0.78 7.80 -12.18
CA THR A 38 0.24 6.48 -12.54
C THR A 38 0.99 5.82 -13.69
N LYS A 39 1.39 6.58 -14.72
CA LYS A 39 2.16 6.04 -15.86
C LYS A 39 3.48 5.41 -15.41
N ARG A 40 4.13 6.00 -14.41
CA ARG A 40 5.42 5.57 -13.86
C ARG A 40 5.29 4.32 -12.98
N VAL A 41 4.09 4.00 -12.48
CA VAL A 41 3.84 2.79 -11.70
C VAL A 41 4.16 1.54 -12.51
N TYR A 42 3.74 1.50 -13.78
CA TYR A 42 4.02 0.38 -14.67
C TYR A 42 5.52 0.18 -14.92
N GLU A 43 6.31 1.26 -14.93
CA GLU A 43 7.76 1.20 -15.14
C GLU A 43 8.49 0.76 -13.86
N VAL A 44 8.08 1.28 -12.69
CA VAL A 44 8.82 1.12 -11.43
C VAL A 44 8.45 -0.16 -10.70
N VAL A 45 7.17 -0.52 -10.68
CA VAL A 45 6.65 -1.68 -9.95
C VAL A 45 5.85 -2.63 -10.85
N GLY A 46 5.98 -2.51 -12.17
CA GLY A 46 5.31 -3.42 -13.11
C GLY A 46 5.69 -4.89 -12.90
N HIS A 47 6.92 -5.17 -12.44
CA HIS A 47 7.39 -6.52 -12.12
C HIS A 47 6.67 -7.15 -10.91
N LEU A 48 6.00 -6.35 -10.06
CA LEU A 48 5.17 -6.82 -8.94
C LEU A 48 3.69 -6.97 -9.32
N ALA A 49 3.32 -6.61 -10.55
CA ALA A 49 1.93 -6.65 -10.96
C ALA A 49 1.45 -8.08 -11.19
N ILE A 50 0.27 -8.39 -10.67
CA ILE A 50 -0.47 -9.59 -11.02
C ILE A 50 -1.47 -9.26 -12.13
N GLN A 51 -1.56 -10.15 -13.12
CA GLN A 51 -2.55 -10.02 -14.18
C GLN A 51 -3.81 -10.81 -13.81
N LEU A 52 -4.93 -10.10 -13.63
CA LEU A 52 -6.22 -10.74 -13.33
C LEU A 52 -7.01 -11.09 -14.59
N ALA A 53 -6.82 -10.31 -15.65
CA ALA A 53 -7.50 -10.46 -16.93
C ALA A 53 -6.63 -9.82 -18.03
N PRO A 54 -6.94 -10.01 -19.33
CA PRO A 54 -6.28 -9.28 -20.40
C PRO A 54 -6.27 -7.78 -20.11
N HIS A 55 -5.10 -7.16 -20.23
CA HIS A 55 -4.88 -5.72 -19.98
C HIS A 55 -5.23 -5.21 -18.57
N THR A 56 -5.53 -6.09 -17.60
CA THR A 56 -5.90 -5.70 -16.25
C THR A 56 -4.83 -6.15 -15.25
N LEU A 57 -3.98 -5.20 -14.89
CA LEU A 57 -2.94 -5.37 -13.87
C LEU A 57 -3.40 -4.84 -12.52
N ARG A 58 -3.05 -5.57 -11.46
CA ARG A 58 -3.26 -5.18 -10.06
C ARG A 58 -2.00 -5.44 -9.24
N TRP A 59 -1.90 -4.79 -8.10
CA TRP A 59 -0.80 -4.98 -7.16
C TRP A 59 -1.36 -5.42 -5.81
N ARG A 60 -0.68 -6.35 -5.16
CA ARG A 60 -1.00 -6.71 -3.79
C ARG A 60 -0.57 -5.58 -2.87
N LEU A 61 -1.40 -5.22 -1.90
CA LEU A 61 -1.04 -4.22 -0.91
C LEU A 61 0.21 -4.65 -0.14
N SER A 62 0.33 -5.94 0.18
CA SER A 62 1.46 -6.50 0.92
C SER A 62 2.80 -6.29 0.19
N ASP A 63 2.85 -6.50 -1.12
CA ASP A 63 4.08 -6.31 -1.93
C ASP A 63 4.49 -4.83 -1.98
N ILE A 64 3.51 -3.93 -2.17
CA ILE A 64 3.75 -2.48 -2.20
C ILE A 64 4.17 -1.96 -0.82
N ALA A 65 3.57 -2.45 0.25
CA ALA A 65 3.95 -2.11 1.61
C ALA A 65 5.39 -2.56 1.92
N ALA A 66 5.75 -3.79 1.55
CA ALA A 66 7.11 -4.31 1.72
C ALA A 66 8.15 -3.46 0.98
N LEU A 67 7.85 -3.05 -0.26
CA LEU A 67 8.71 -2.16 -1.04
C LEU A 67 8.92 -0.79 -0.38
N ILE A 68 7.85 -0.20 0.17
CA ILE A 68 7.93 1.09 0.88
C ILE A 68 8.83 0.95 2.12
N GLU A 69 8.66 -0.12 2.88
CA GLU A 69 9.48 -0.38 4.06
C GLU A 69 10.95 -0.62 3.71
N GLU A 70 11.24 -1.35 2.62
CA GLU A 70 12.61 -1.54 2.12
C GLU A 70 13.26 -0.20 1.73
N ARG A 71 12.53 0.65 0.99
CA ARG A 71 13.02 2.00 0.63
C ARG A 71 13.28 2.88 1.84
N ARG A 72 12.52 2.72 2.93
CA ARG A 72 12.76 3.46 4.19
C ARG A 72 14.02 2.98 4.90
N ARG A 73 14.33 1.68 4.85
CA ARG A 73 15.54 1.10 5.47
C ARG A 73 16.83 1.41 4.70
N ASN A 74 16.74 1.56 3.38
CA ASN A 74 17.89 1.85 2.52
C ASN A 74 18.24 3.34 2.41
N LYS A 75 17.61 4.20 3.21
CA LYS A 75 17.89 5.64 3.26
C LYS A 75 18.60 5.99 4.56
#